data_AF-A0A9W6SLC8-F1
#
_entry.id   AF-A0A9W6SLC8-F1
#
_cell.length_a   1.000
_cell.length_b   1.000
_cell.length_c   1.000
_cell.angle_alpha   90.00
_cell.angle_beta   90.00
_cell.angle_gamma   90.00
#
_symmetry.space_group_name_H-M   'P 1'
#
loop_
_entity.id
_entity.type
_entity.pdbx_description
1 polymer ?
#
loop_
_entity_poly.entity_id
_entity_poly.type
_entity_poly.pdbx_seq_one_letter_code
_entity_poly.pdbx_strand_id
1 'polypeptide(L)'
;MSTPADVGRFMTAQLTRDPRLGEGVAEAMQARQFGADPRVPGLGFMFEERPRNGHRVLFKDGDVPGYHGNLALLPEQGFGIYVVVNGEGTDGVGSWAGKRVINDVLDRYFPGGAPVTAVPATGLDRYEGTYRSTRASRSDLSAVTGLTAPVTVEADGDTLVTSGLSPDPAVESQTWVPLGDGLFGERGGQGLLLFDADGVLHAGADPGQAYEKLAWYASPALHLPLLGLGVLVPFLAFLAIPVTALVRRKRPSPGPWSRAAWWAAWLASALVTAFAAGFAAVSGDGNALNEAVMLGAGSMVALTVLVTVTVFATAAVLAGAAGAWWRRWGSVAGRLGYSLIAVSLLAFVTVALTYHLASAPFA
;
A
#
# COMPACT_ATOMS: atom_id res chain seq x y z
N MET A 1 -18.58 14.31 -14.78
CA MET A 1 -17.72 13.92 -15.91
C MET A 1 -17.48 15.13 -16.80
N SER A 2 -16.32 15.20 -17.45
CA SER A 2 -15.86 16.35 -18.27
C SER A 2 -15.08 15.82 -19.48
N THR A 3 -14.96 16.61 -20.55
CA THR A 3 -14.10 16.28 -21.71
C THR A 3 -12.76 17.01 -21.66
N PRO A 4 -11.75 16.59 -22.45
CA PRO A 4 -10.52 17.36 -22.61
C PRO A 4 -10.75 18.79 -23.10
N ALA A 5 -11.76 19.03 -23.93
CA ALA A 5 -12.10 20.37 -24.40
C ALA A 5 -12.66 21.26 -23.27
N ASP A 6 -13.45 20.69 -22.38
CA ASP A 6 -13.98 21.41 -21.21
C ASP A 6 -12.86 21.77 -20.23
N VAL A 7 -11.97 20.80 -19.92
CA VAL A 7 -10.81 21.03 -19.06
C VAL A 7 -9.83 21.99 -19.72
N GLY A 8 -9.66 21.94 -21.04
CA GLY A 8 -8.90 22.92 -21.81
C GLY A 8 -9.38 24.34 -21.60
N ARG A 9 -10.71 24.58 -21.61
CA ARG A 9 -11.26 25.91 -21.32
C ARG A 9 -10.99 26.35 -19.87
N PHE A 10 -11.08 25.43 -18.90
CA PHE A 10 -10.71 25.72 -17.52
C PHE A 10 -9.22 26.06 -17.37
N MET A 11 -8.33 25.29 -18.00
CA MET A 11 -6.89 25.54 -18.00
C MET A 11 -6.56 26.90 -18.62
N THR A 12 -7.16 27.22 -19.77
CA THR A 12 -6.99 28.56 -20.38
C THR A 12 -7.44 29.65 -19.43
N ALA A 13 -8.61 29.50 -18.80
CA ALA A 13 -9.11 30.46 -17.83
C ALA A 13 -8.17 30.65 -16.63
N GLN A 14 -7.55 29.57 -16.13
CA GLN A 14 -6.55 29.63 -15.06
C GLN A 14 -5.28 30.36 -15.49
N LEU A 15 -4.77 30.08 -16.70
CA LEU A 15 -3.55 30.70 -17.23
C LEU A 15 -3.75 32.19 -17.56
N THR A 16 -4.93 32.56 -18.07
CA THR A 16 -5.25 33.95 -18.44
C THR A 16 -5.85 34.77 -17.29
N ARG A 17 -6.02 34.18 -16.10
CA ARG A 17 -6.72 34.80 -14.95
C ARG A 17 -8.08 35.36 -15.34
N ASP A 18 -8.86 34.53 -16.03
CA ASP A 18 -10.15 34.93 -16.60
C ASP A 18 -11.11 35.39 -15.50
N PRO A 19 -11.70 36.60 -15.59
CA PRO A 19 -12.63 37.14 -14.59
C PRO A 19 -13.86 36.25 -14.33
N ARG A 20 -14.21 35.33 -15.24
CA ARG A 20 -15.29 34.35 -15.04
C ARG A 20 -14.99 33.35 -13.92
N LEU A 21 -13.73 33.18 -13.53
CA LEU A 21 -13.36 32.40 -12.34
C LEU A 21 -13.66 33.15 -11.04
N GLY A 22 -13.83 34.47 -11.10
CA GLY A 22 -13.84 35.38 -9.96
C GLY A 22 -12.51 36.11 -9.80
N GLU A 23 -12.57 37.35 -9.27
CA GLU A 23 -11.38 38.17 -9.03
C GLU A 23 -10.43 37.49 -8.03
N GLY A 24 -9.16 37.34 -8.40
CA GLY A 24 -8.12 36.74 -7.54
C GLY A 24 -8.21 35.22 -7.35
N VAL A 25 -9.20 34.54 -7.95
CA VAL A 25 -9.44 33.10 -7.73
C VAL A 25 -8.33 32.25 -8.35
N ALA A 26 -7.90 32.56 -9.58
CA ALA A 26 -6.82 31.83 -10.24
C ALA A 26 -5.52 31.95 -9.44
N GLU A 27 -5.20 33.14 -8.95
CA GLU A 27 -4.02 33.41 -8.13
C GLU A 27 -4.10 32.67 -6.80
N ALA A 28 -5.25 32.71 -6.11
CA ALA A 28 -5.43 32.00 -4.85
C ALA A 28 -5.30 30.48 -5.03
N MET A 29 -5.89 29.91 -6.09
CA MET A 29 -5.78 28.49 -6.39
C MET A 29 -4.35 28.06 -6.67
N GLN A 30 -3.64 28.86 -7.48
CA GLN A 30 -2.28 28.57 -7.88
C GLN A 30 -1.25 28.86 -6.79
N ALA A 31 -1.53 29.74 -5.83
CA ALA A 31 -0.61 30.06 -4.74
C ALA A 31 -0.46 28.88 -3.77
N ARG A 32 0.78 28.67 -3.30
CA ARG A 32 1.08 27.68 -2.26
C ARG A 32 0.36 28.05 -0.95
N GLN A 33 -0.46 27.13 -0.45
CA GLN A 33 -1.23 27.23 0.79
C GLN A 33 -0.64 26.36 1.90
N PHE A 34 0.00 25.26 1.54
CA PHE A 34 0.61 24.33 2.48
C PHE A 34 1.92 23.76 1.93
N GLY A 35 2.80 23.33 2.83
CA GLY A 35 3.89 22.41 2.52
C GLY A 35 4.71 22.11 3.76
N ALA A 36 5.30 20.91 3.80
CA ALA A 36 6.02 20.44 4.99
C ALA A 36 7.26 21.29 5.32
N ASP A 37 7.94 21.81 4.29
CA ASP A 37 9.12 22.65 4.42
C ASP A 37 9.24 23.57 3.19
N PRO A 38 9.72 24.82 3.34
CA PRO A 38 9.90 25.74 2.23
C PRO A 38 10.82 25.23 1.10
N ARG A 39 11.74 24.29 1.39
CA ARG A 39 12.71 23.71 0.45
C ARG A 39 12.13 22.62 -0.45
N VAL A 40 10.95 22.09 -0.13
CA VAL A 40 10.26 21.09 -0.95
C VAL A 40 8.96 21.66 -1.53
N PRO A 41 8.44 21.08 -2.63
CA PRO A 41 7.18 21.52 -3.24
C PRO A 41 5.99 21.48 -2.26
N GLY A 42 4.98 22.32 -2.52
CA GLY A 42 3.79 22.41 -1.69
C GLY A 42 2.47 22.14 -2.42
N LEU A 43 1.38 22.45 -1.72
CA LEU A 43 0.01 22.38 -2.20
C LEU A 43 -0.56 23.78 -2.33
N GLY A 44 -1.24 24.06 -3.44
CA GLY A 44 -2.19 25.17 -3.57
C GLY A 44 -3.61 24.72 -3.24
N PHE A 45 -4.62 25.52 -3.61
CA PHE A 45 -5.99 25.01 -3.62
C PHE A 45 -6.21 24.22 -4.92
N MET A 46 -6.49 22.92 -4.78
CA MET A 46 -6.63 21.93 -5.86
C MET A 46 -5.32 21.55 -6.57
N PHE A 47 -4.32 22.42 -6.67
CA PHE A 47 -3.07 22.12 -7.37
C PHE A 47 -1.95 21.62 -6.45
N GLU A 48 -1.11 20.76 -6.99
CA GLU A 48 0.10 20.23 -6.35
C GLU A 48 1.32 20.76 -7.10
N GLU A 49 2.31 21.28 -6.40
CA GLU A 49 3.57 21.69 -7.04
C GLU A 49 4.41 20.45 -7.35
N ARG A 50 4.70 20.21 -8.63
CA ARG A 50 5.55 19.09 -9.09
C ARG A 50 6.60 19.61 -10.06
N PRO A 51 7.60 20.37 -9.58
CA PRO A 51 8.55 21.05 -10.44
C PRO A 51 9.29 20.07 -11.35
N ARG A 52 9.55 20.50 -12.58
CA ARG A 52 10.27 19.72 -13.58
C ARG A 52 11.15 20.63 -14.40
N ASN A 53 12.40 20.23 -14.65
CA ASN A 53 13.36 20.96 -15.45
C ASN A 53 13.60 22.39 -14.95
N GLY A 54 13.53 22.61 -13.64
CA GLY A 54 13.65 23.93 -13.01
C GLY A 54 12.41 24.82 -13.16
N HIS A 55 11.34 24.34 -13.81
CA HIS A 55 10.08 25.05 -13.94
C HIS A 55 9.10 24.66 -12.83
N ARG A 56 8.34 25.65 -12.37
CA ARG A 56 7.21 25.43 -11.48
C ARG A 56 6.03 24.87 -12.27
N VAL A 57 5.67 23.62 -12.00
CA VAL A 57 4.52 22.95 -12.62
C VAL A 57 3.44 22.75 -11.56
N LEU A 58 2.22 23.18 -11.88
CA LEU A 58 1.03 22.94 -11.07
C LEU A 58 0.28 21.75 -11.63
N PHE A 59 0.22 20.69 -10.84
CA PHE A 59 -0.31 19.40 -11.25
C PHE A 59 -1.65 19.11 -10.57
N LYS A 60 -2.50 18.32 -11.22
CA LYS A 60 -3.59 17.62 -10.55
C LYS A 60 -3.86 16.28 -11.21
N ASP A 61 -3.84 15.24 -10.38
CA ASP A 61 -4.26 13.88 -10.75
C ASP A 61 -5.75 13.66 -10.49
N GLY A 62 -6.36 12.83 -11.32
CA GLY A 62 -7.68 12.25 -11.13
C GLY A 62 -7.59 10.77 -11.43
N ASP A 63 -8.07 9.95 -10.51
CA ASP A 63 -7.97 8.49 -10.61
C ASP A 63 -9.26 7.88 -10.09
N VAL A 64 -9.88 7.05 -10.93
CA VAL A 64 -10.89 6.08 -10.53
C VAL A 64 -10.60 4.78 -11.28
N PRO A 65 -11.03 3.64 -10.73
CA PRO A 65 -10.92 2.35 -11.42
C PRO A 65 -11.16 2.41 -12.94
N GLY A 66 -10.12 2.17 -13.75
CA GLY A 66 -10.17 2.15 -15.21
C GLY A 66 -10.22 3.51 -15.92
N TYR A 67 -10.09 4.64 -15.21
CA TYR A 67 -10.03 5.98 -15.80
C TYR A 67 -9.05 6.89 -15.06
N HIS A 68 -8.10 7.46 -15.80
CA HIS A 68 -7.05 8.32 -15.24
C HIS A 68 -6.98 9.64 -15.99
N GLY A 69 -6.86 10.75 -15.26
CA GLY A 69 -6.72 12.10 -15.78
C GLY A 69 -5.55 12.81 -15.11
N ASN A 70 -4.72 13.49 -15.91
CA ASN A 70 -3.57 14.24 -15.41
C ASN A 70 -3.56 15.62 -16.06
N LEU A 71 -3.55 16.65 -15.21
CA LEU A 71 -3.49 18.05 -15.60
C LEU A 71 -2.16 18.62 -15.15
N ALA A 72 -1.50 19.39 -16.03
CA ALA A 72 -0.34 20.20 -15.68
C ALA A 72 -0.48 21.61 -16.25
N LEU A 73 -0.21 22.61 -15.43
CA LEU A 73 -0.11 24.03 -15.81
C LEU A 73 1.30 24.53 -15.55
N LEU A 74 1.81 25.31 -16.50
CA LEU A 74 3.06 26.06 -16.41
C LEU A 74 2.69 27.55 -16.58
N PRO A 75 2.26 28.23 -15.50
CA PRO A 75 1.69 29.58 -15.60
C PRO A 75 2.64 30.59 -16.23
N GLU A 76 3.93 30.51 -15.92
CA GLU A 76 4.97 31.40 -16.45
C GLU A 76 5.19 31.23 -17.95
N GLN A 77 4.93 30.04 -18.49
CA GLN A 77 5.08 29.72 -19.90
C GLN A 77 3.76 29.87 -20.67
N GLY A 78 2.65 30.18 -19.98
CA GLY A 78 1.31 30.22 -20.60
C GLY A 78 0.89 28.88 -21.18
N PHE A 79 1.39 27.77 -20.64
CA PHE A 79 1.18 26.42 -21.17
C PHE A 79 0.36 25.57 -20.21
N GLY A 80 -0.51 24.74 -20.77
CA GLY A 80 -1.29 23.75 -20.03
C GLY A 80 -1.52 22.51 -20.88
N ILE A 81 -1.50 21.35 -20.22
CA ILE A 81 -1.76 20.06 -20.85
C ILE A 81 -2.67 19.23 -19.94
N TYR A 82 -3.65 18.57 -20.54
CA TYR A 82 -4.52 17.63 -19.86
C TYR A 82 -4.55 16.35 -20.68
N VAL A 83 -4.19 15.24 -20.05
CA VAL A 83 -4.20 13.90 -20.65
C VAL A 83 -5.20 13.06 -19.88
N VAL A 84 -6.07 12.34 -20.59
CA VAL A 84 -7.03 11.41 -20.01
C VAL A 84 -6.96 10.09 -20.75
N VAL A 85 -7.00 9.00 -20.00
CA VAL A 85 -7.01 7.62 -20.50
C VAL A 85 -8.15 6.86 -19.83
N ASN A 86 -8.73 5.89 -20.55
CA ASN A 86 -9.91 5.13 -20.13
C ASN A 86 -9.62 3.63 -20.02
N GLY A 87 -8.46 3.28 -19.47
CA GLY A 87 -8.10 1.92 -19.13
C GLY A 87 -6.69 1.83 -18.55
N GLU A 88 -6.36 0.65 -18.04
CA GLU A 88 -5.10 0.36 -17.34
C GLU A 88 -3.92 0.05 -18.28
N GLY A 89 -4.14 0.04 -19.60
CA GLY A 89 -3.17 -0.47 -20.57
C GLY A 89 -3.05 -2.00 -20.56
N THR A 90 -2.15 -2.55 -21.37
CA THR A 90 -1.90 -4.01 -21.45
C THR A 90 -0.97 -4.52 -20.34
N ASP A 91 -0.28 -3.60 -19.69
CA ASP A 91 0.75 -3.79 -18.66
C ASP A 91 0.31 -3.30 -17.27
N GLY A 92 -0.91 -2.76 -17.15
CA GLY A 92 -1.50 -2.37 -15.87
C GLY A 92 -0.97 -1.04 -15.29
N VAL A 93 -0.33 -0.20 -16.10
CA VAL A 93 0.27 1.08 -15.69
C VAL A 93 -0.47 2.30 -16.25
N GLY A 94 -1.77 2.16 -16.54
CA GLY A 94 -2.61 3.22 -17.10
C GLY A 94 -2.60 4.51 -16.26
N SER A 95 -2.56 4.39 -14.94
CA SER A 95 -2.45 5.52 -14.00
C SER A 95 -1.18 6.36 -14.15
N TRP A 96 -0.11 5.81 -14.74
CA TRP A 96 1.13 6.52 -15.05
C TRP A 96 1.18 7.08 -16.48
N ALA A 97 0.43 6.49 -17.41
CA ALA A 97 0.55 6.79 -18.84
C ALA A 97 0.38 8.29 -19.16
N GLY A 98 -0.61 8.96 -18.56
CA GLY A 98 -0.83 10.39 -18.77
C GLY A 98 0.29 11.27 -18.22
N LYS A 99 0.83 10.92 -17.04
CA LYS A 99 1.99 11.61 -16.44
C LYS A 99 3.24 11.47 -17.28
N ARG A 100 3.48 10.28 -17.84
CA ARG A 100 4.59 10.04 -18.78
C ARG A 100 4.51 10.95 -20.00
N VAL A 101 3.35 11.02 -20.65
CA VAL A 101 3.15 11.91 -21.81
C VAL A 101 3.42 13.37 -21.45
N ILE A 102 2.93 13.83 -20.28
CA ILE A 102 3.19 15.19 -19.81
C ILE A 102 4.68 15.40 -19.59
N ASN A 103 5.36 14.49 -18.90
CA ASN A 103 6.80 14.56 -18.65
C ASN A 103 7.61 14.63 -19.95
N ASP A 104 7.31 13.78 -20.94
CA ASP A 104 7.98 13.77 -22.25
C ASP A 104 7.79 15.10 -23.00
N VAL A 105 6.58 15.70 -22.92
CA VAL A 105 6.31 17.03 -23.49
C VAL A 105 7.11 18.10 -22.77
N LEU A 106 7.15 18.10 -21.43
CA LEU A 106 7.91 19.07 -20.67
C LEU A 106 9.41 18.95 -20.92
N ASP A 107 9.95 17.74 -21.02
CA ASP A 107 11.37 17.51 -21.33
C ASP A 107 11.75 18.00 -22.72
N ARG A 108 10.85 17.81 -23.70
CA ARG A 108 11.13 18.21 -25.07
C ARG A 108 11.00 19.72 -25.29
N TYR A 109 10.01 20.36 -24.70
CA TYR A 109 9.66 21.75 -25.01
C TYR A 109 10.09 22.76 -23.95
N PHE A 110 10.30 22.31 -22.70
CA PHE A 110 10.74 23.13 -21.58
C PHE A 110 11.93 22.46 -20.86
N PRO A 111 13.05 22.20 -21.57
CA PRO A 111 14.24 21.61 -20.98
C PRO A 111 14.93 22.61 -20.05
N GLY A 112 15.59 22.09 -19.02
CA GLY A 112 16.22 22.90 -17.99
C GLY A 112 16.52 22.08 -16.73
N GLY A 113 16.83 22.78 -15.64
CA GLY A 113 17.22 22.19 -14.36
C GLY A 113 18.73 22.08 -14.20
N ALA A 114 19.19 22.30 -12.97
CA ALA A 114 20.58 22.10 -12.59
C ALA A 114 20.72 20.76 -11.86
N PRO A 115 21.82 20.01 -12.08
CA PRO A 115 22.09 18.82 -11.30
C PRO A 115 22.24 19.17 -9.82
N VAL A 116 21.75 18.29 -8.96
CA VAL A 116 21.92 18.42 -7.52
C VAL A 116 23.39 18.27 -7.15
N THR A 117 23.88 19.16 -6.27
CA THR A 117 25.26 19.09 -5.76
C THR A 117 25.23 18.51 -4.36
N ALA A 118 25.80 17.33 -4.19
CA ALA A 118 25.84 16.64 -2.91
C ALA A 118 26.70 17.40 -1.89
N VAL A 119 26.29 17.38 -0.63
CA VAL A 119 27.06 17.85 0.53
C VAL A 119 27.47 16.64 1.37
N PRO A 120 28.71 16.52 1.85
CA PRO A 120 29.10 15.40 2.71
C PRO A 120 28.16 15.24 3.91
N ALA A 121 27.67 14.02 4.13
CA ALA A 121 26.83 13.68 5.27
C ALA A 121 27.28 12.38 5.92
N THR A 122 27.05 12.27 7.22
CA THR A 122 27.32 11.07 8.03
C THR A 122 26.10 10.73 8.88
N GLY A 123 25.98 9.48 9.29
CA GLY A 123 24.88 9.04 10.16
C GLY A 123 23.55 8.95 9.42
N LEU A 124 23.57 8.45 8.18
CA LEU A 124 22.38 8.25 7.35
C LEU A 124 21.55 7.04 7.80
N ASP A 125 22.14 6.15 8.58
CA ASP A 125 21.50 4.98 9.21
C ASP A 125 20.25 5.35 10.02
N ARG A 126 20.19 6.57 10.57
CA ARG A 126 19.01 7.06 11.29
C ARG A 126 17.73 7.11 10.44
N TYR A 127 17.87 7.28 9.13
CA TYR A 127 16.76 7.33 8.19
C TYR A 127 16.31 5.94 7.72
N GLU A 128 17.07 4.88 7.99
CA GLU A 128 16.76 3.53 7.55
C GLU A 128 15.47 3.00 8.15
N GLY A 129 14.63 2.37 7.34
CA GLY A 129 13.46 1.66 7.82
C GLY A 129 12.35 1.52 6.79
N THR A 130 11.22 1.00 7.27
CA THR A 130 9.98 0.89 6.50
C THR A 130 9.06 2.04 6.87
N TYR A 131 8.55 2.73 5.87
CA TYR A 131 7.65 3.86 6.01
C TYR A 131 6.30 3.54 5.37
N ARG A 132 5.24 4.11 5.94
CA ARG A 132 3.87 3.97 5.45
C ARG A 132 3.28 5.34 5.18
N SER A 133 2.53 5.48 4.08
CA SER A 133 1.80 6.70 3.79
C SER A 133 0.84 7.05 4.93
N THR A 134 0.82 8.31 5.34
CA THR A 134 -0.12 8.85 6.34
C THR A 134 -1.56 8.86 5.82
N ARG A 135 -1.77 8.60 4.52
CA ARG A 135 -3.09 8.44 3.90
C ARG A 135 -3.61 7.00 3.94
N ALA A 136 -2.79 6.03 4.37
CA ALA A 136 -3.25 4.66 4.52
C ALA A 136 -4.34 4.58 5.61
N SER A 137 -5.45 3.90 5.31
CA SER A 137 -6.53 3.73 6.30
C SER A 137 -6.04 2.91 7.50
N ARG A 138 -6.65 3.19 8.66
CA ARG A 138 -6.39 2.51 9.93
C ARG A 138 -7.66 1.92 10.56
N SER A 139 -8.78 1.92 9.83
CA SER A 139 -10.09 1.61 10.39
C SER A 139 -10.98 0.80 9.47
N ASP A 140 -10.50 0.41 8.29
CA ASP A 140 -11.28 -0.36 7.33
C ASP A 140 -10.37 -1.25 6.48
N LEU A 141 -10.99 -2.06 5.62
CA LEU A 141 -10.33 -3.05 4.77
C LEU A 141 -9.21 -2.48 3.89
N SER A 142 -9.26 -1.19 3.54
CA SER A 142 -8.19 -0.54 2.76
C SER A 142 -6.88 -0.40 3.54
N ALA A 143 -6.87 -0.65 4.86
CA ALA A 143 -5.65 -0.79 5.65
C ALA A 143 -4.68 -1.83 5.06
N VAL A 144 -5.19 -2.83 4.32
CA VAL A 144 -4.39 -3.84 3.61
C VAL A 144 -3.34 -3.24 2.67
N THR A 145 -3.57 -2.03 2.14
CA THR A 145 -2.59 -1.29 1.32
C THR A 145 -1.27 -1.05 2.05
N GLY A 146 -1.32 -0.96 3.39
CA GLY A 146 -0.14 -0.88 4.24
C GLY A 146 0.74 -2.13 4.25
N LEU A 147 0.27 -3.29 3.75
CA LEU A 147 1.09 -4.49 3.54
C LEU A 147 1.85 -4.47 2.22
N THR A 148 1.23 -3.91 1.17
CA THR A 148 1.65 -4.13 -0.22
C THR A 148 2.34 -2.93 -0.84
N ALA A 149 2.20 -1.74 -0.26
CA ALA A 149 2.85 -0.52 -0.73
C ALA A 149 3.71 0.17 0.36
N PRO A 150 4.62 -0.54 1.06
CA PRO A 150 5.57 0.13 1.92
C PRO A 150 6.61 0.91 1.12
N VAL A 151 7.10 2.00 1.69
CA VAL A 151 8.35 2.63 1.24
C VAL A 151 9.47 2.09 2.11
N THR A 152 10.57 1.63 1.51
CA THR A 152 11.78 1.30 2.27
C THR A 152 12.84 2.37 2.03
N VAL A 153 13.62 2.66 3.06
CA VAL A 153 14.79 3.54 3.01
C VAL A 153 15.97 2.75 3.58
N GLU A 154 17.06 2.69 2.84
CA GLU A 154 18.31 2.02 3.23
C GLU A 154 19.47 3.00 3.04
N ALA A 155 20.46 3.00 3.94
CA ALA A 155 21.67 3.79 3.75
C ALA A 155 22.70 2.97 2.96
N ASP A 156 23.26 3.57 1.92
CA ASP A 156 24.35 3.00 1.12
C ASP A 156 25.50 4.00 1.10
N GLY A 157 26.44 3.81 2.03
CA GLY A 157 27.59 4.69 2.23
C GLY A 157 27.18 6.13 2.58
N ASP A 158 27.38 7.05 1.64
CA ASP A 158 27.05 8.47 1.74
C ASP A 158 25.70 8.83 1.08
N THR A 159 24.91 7.82 0.69
CA THR A 159 23.60 7.99 0.07
C THR A 159 22.49 7.22 0.75
N LEU A 160 21.26 7.56 0.38
CA LEU A 160 20.08 6.74 0.67
C LEU A 160 19.57 6.07 -0.60
N VAL A 161 19.05 4.86 -0.46
CA VAL A 161 18.30 4.16 -1.50
C VAL A 161 16.88 3.97 -1.01
N THR A 162 15.91 4.34 -1.82
CA THR A 162 14.49 4.09 -1.51
C THR A 162 13.85 3.15 -2.50
N SER A 163 12.98 2.26 -2.04
CA SER A 163 12.08 1.47 -2.89
C SER A 163 10.62 1.77 -2.58
N GLY A 164 9.73 1.63 -3.57
CA GLY A 164 8.29 1.88 -3.41
C GLY A 164 7.87 3.36 -3.35
N LEU A 165 8.80 4.29 -3.62
CA LEU A 165 8.53 5.74 -3.59
C LEU A 165 8.39 6.37 -4.98
N SER A 166 8.99 5.77 -6.01
CA SER A 166 8.97 6.32 -7.37
C SER A 166 7.55 6.36 -7.91
N PRO A 167 7.13 7.48 -8.53
CA PRO A 167 5.86 7.54 -9.26
C PRO A 167 5.93 6.79 -10.61
N ASP A 168 7.14 6.57 -11.16
CA ASP A 168 7.33 5.77 -12.36
C ASP A 168 7.41 4.28 -11.99
N PRO A 169 6.45 3.44 -12.44
CA PRO A 169 6.43 2.01 -12.12
C PRO A 169 7.59 1.22 -12.74
N ALA A 170 8.31 1.77 -13.72
CA ALA A 170 9.51 1.15 -14.27
C ALA A 170 10.76 1.36 -13.39
N VAL A 171 10.68 2.23 -12.37
CA VAL A 171 11.79 2.57 -11.46
C VAL A 171 11.51 1.95 -10.09
N GLU A 172 12.13 0.80 -9.83
CA GLU A 172 11.94 0.06 -8.56
C GLU A 172 12.62 0.74 -7.37
N SER A 173 13.74 1.43 -7.62
CA SER A 173 14.50 2.13 -6.59
C SER A 173 15.08 3.45 -7.07
N GLN A 174 15.24 4.39 -6.14
CA GLN A 174 15.84 5.70 -6.37
C GLN A 174 17.00 5.89 -5.40
N THR A 175 18.10 6.47 -5.89
CA THR A 175 19.25 6.83 -5.05
C THR A 175 19.25 8.32 -4.77
N TRP A 176 19.56 8.69 -3.54
CA TRP A 176 19.44 10.06 -3.05
C TRP A 176 20.75 10.53 -2.44
N VAL A 177 21.23 11.69 -2.90
CA VAL A 177 22.41 12.34 -2.35
C VAL A 177 22.01 13.42 -1.33
N PRO A 178 22.72 13.53 -0.21
CA PRO A 178 22.46 14.53 0.81
C PRO A 178 22.66 15.96 0.30
N LEU A 179 21.72 16.85 0.62
CA LEU A 179 21.78 18.30 0.38
C LEU A 179 21.87 19.12 1.69
N GLY A 180 21.87 18.44 2.84
CA GLY A 180 21.95 19.06 4.17
C GLY A 180 20.60 19.12 4.90
N ASP A 181 20.64 19.13 6.24
CA ASP A 181 19.47 19.34 7.12
C ASP A 181 18.22 18.51 6.74
N GLY A 182 18.41 17.20 6.55
CA GLY A 182 17.34 16.24 6.24
C GLY A 182 16.87 16.26 4.77
N LEU A 183 17.41 17.14 3.94
CA LEU A 183 17.08 17.25 2.52
C LEU A 183 18.03 16.40 1.67
N PHE A 184 17.46 15.74 0.67
CA PHE A 184 18.16 14.92 -0.29
C PHE A 184 17.65 15.20 -1.71
N GLY A 185 18.56 15.07 -2.68
CA GLY A 185 18.26 15.19 -4.10
C GLY A 185 18.47 13.85 -4.79
N GLU A 186 17.63 13.53 -5.76
CA GLU A 186 17.74 12.30 -6.55
C GLU A 186 19.02 12.31 -7.40
N ARG A 187 19.83 11.25 -7.30
CA ARG A 187 21.04 11.08 -8.11
C ARG A 187 20.64 10.78 -9.56
N GLY A 188 21.03 11.66 -10.48
CA GLY A 188 20.72 11.51 -11.90
C GLY A 188 19.27 11.83 -12.28
N GLY A 189 18.49 12.33 -11.34
CA GLY A 189 17.11 12.77 -11.53
C GLY A 189 16.88 14.18 -11.02
N GLN A 190 15.64 14.47 -10.64
CA GLN A 190 15.19 15.79 -10.18
C GLN A 190 14.27 15.73 -8.96
N GLY A 191 14.03 14.54 -8.42
CA GLY A 191 13.28 14.36 -7.19
C GLY A 191 13.96 15.04 -6.01
N LEU A 192 13.13 15.47 -5.07
CA LEU A 192 13.54 15.89 -3.73
C LEU A 192 12.93 14.95 -2.69
N LEU A 193 13.68 14.70 -1.64
CA LEU A 193 13.27 13.89 -0.50
C LEU A 193 13.67 14.63 0.77
N LEU A 194 12.75 14.74 1.73
CA LEU A 194 12.97 15.44 2.98
C LEU A 194 12.53 14.57 4.15
N PHE A 195 13.38 14.49 5.16
CA PHE A 195 12.99 14.09 6.50
C PHE A 195 12.88 15.33 7.38
N ASP A 196 11.71 15.55 7.96
CA ASP A 196 11.52 16.63 8.92
C ASP A 196 12.12 16.31 10.30
N ALA A 197 11.96 17.23 11.25
CA ALA A 197 12.51 17.09 12.59
C ALA A 197 11.96 15.89 13.37
N ASP A 198 10.75 15.42 13.04
CA ASP A 198 10.09 14.27 13.65
C ASP A 198 10.43 12.95 12.93
N GLY A 199 11.21 13.03 11.83
CA GLY A 199 11.59 11.89 11.01
C GLY A 199 10.49 11.44 10.04
N VAL A 200 9.48 12.28 9.79
CA VAL A 200 8.47 12.02 8.76
C VAL A 200 9.10 12.30 7.39
N LEU A 201 8.88 11.36 6.48
CA LEU A 201 9.38 11.41 5.12
C LEU A 201 8.39 12.15 4.21
N HIS A 202 8.88 13.14 3.47
CA HIS A 202 8.14 13.90 2.46
C HIS A 202 8.84 13.77 1.11
N ALA A 203 8.10 13.35 0.08
CA ALA A 203 8.61 13.23 -1.28
C ALA A 203 8.13 14.40 -2.15
N GLY A 204 9.06 15.12 -2.78
CA GLY A 204 8.72 16.27 -3.63
C GLY A 204 7.92 15.91 -4.88
N ALA A 205 7.93 14.64 -5.29
CA ALA A 205 7.11 14.14 -6.41
C ALA A 205 5.61 14.07 -6.08
N ASP A 206 5.25 14.02 -4.80
CA ASP A 206 3.87 14.00 -4.31
C ASP A 206 3.74 14.78 -2.98
N PRO A 207 3.65 16.12 -3.04
CA PRO A 207 3.55 16.96 -1.84
C PRO A 207 2.23 16.77 -1.07
N GLY A 208 1.27 16.01 -1.61
CA GLY A 208 0.03 15.63 -0.95
C GLY A 208 0.17 14.42 -0.02
N GLN A 209 1.36 13.81 0.04
CA GLN A 209 1.64 12.64 0.86
C GLN A 209 2.84 12.85 1.77
N ALA A 210 2.73 12.27 2.96
CA ALA A 210 3.82 12.12 3.90
C ALA A 210 3.87 10.67 4.35
N TYR A 211 5.02 10.22 4.85
CA TYR A 211 5.23 8.83 5.25
C TYR A 211 5.82 8.76 6.65
N GLU A 212 5.19 7.96 7.51
CA GLU A 212 5.64 7.74 8.88
C GLU A 212 6.48 6.47 8.98
N LYS A 213 7.54 6.51 9.78
CA LYS A 213 8.38 5.34 10.06
C LYS A 213 7.61 4.32 10.90
N LEU A 214 7.61 3.06 10.46
CA LEU A 214 6.94 1.97 11.17
C LEU A 214 7.85 1.35 12.24
N ALA A 215 7.25 1.02 13.39
CA ALA A 215 7.86 0.10 14.34
C ALA A 215 7.95 -1.32 13.75
N TRP A 216 8.90 -2.12 14.23
CA TRP A 216 9.15 -3.47 13.73
C TRP A 216 7.90 -4.37 13.79
N TYR A 217 7.05 -4.21 14.81
CA TYR A 217 5.83 -5.00 14.99
C TYR A 217 4.66 -4.53 14.12
N ALA A 218 4.78 -3.38 13.46
CA ALA A 218 3.79 -2.86 12.53
C ALA A 218 4.25 -2.99 11.06
N SER A 219 5.48 -3.47 10.84
CA SER A 219 6.09 -3.55 9.50
C SER A 219 5.58 -4.76 8.70
N PRO A 220 5.34 -4.59 7.39
CA PRO A 220 5.08 -5.70 6.47
C PRO A 220 6.15 -6.79 6.49
N ALA A 221 7.40 -6.46 6.82
CA ALA A 221 8.49 -7.42 6.93
C ALA A 221 8.21 -8.52 7.98
N LEU A 222 7.43 -8.20 9.03
CA LEU A 222 6.95 -9.18 10.01
C LEU A 222 5.64 -9.81 9.57
N HIS A 223 4.69 -9.00 9.10
CA HIS A 223 3.33 -9.46 8.82
C HIS A 223 3.25 -10.40 7.61
N LEU A 224 4.05 -10.19 6.57
CA LEU A 224 4.04 -11.04 5.36
C LEU A 224 4.50 -12.48 5.67
N PRO A 225 5.61 -12.74 6.39
CA PRO A 225 5.94 -14.09 6.84
C PRO A 225 4.88 -14.72 7.76
N LEU A 226 4.31 -13.94 8.70
CA LEU A 226 3.24 -14.43 9.58
C LEU A 226 1.99 -14.83 8.78
N LEU A 227 1.60 -14.04 7.79
CA LEU A 227 0.51 -14.35 6.88
C LEU A 227 0.83 -15.59 6.03
N GLY A 228 2.03 -15.67 5.46
CA GLY A 228 2.48 -16.79 4.65
C GLY A 228 2.45 -18.11 5.41
N LEU A 229 3.01 -18.16 6.62
CA LEU A 229 2.94 -19.33 7.50
C LEU A 229 1.52 -19.58 8.02
N GLY A 230 0.78 -18.52 8.28
CA GLY A 230 -0.62 -18.55 8.72
C GLY A 230 -1.58 -19.08 7.65
N VAL A 231 -1.20 -19.06 6.38
CA VAL A 231 -1.96 -19.67 5.28
C VAL A 231 -1.41 -21.05 4.93
N LEU A 232 -0.08 -21.20 4.81
CA LEU A 232 0.56 -22.44 4.36
C LEU A 232 0.28 -23.62 5.28
N VAL A 233 0.46 -23.44 6.60
CA VAL A 233 0.27 -24.54 7.55
C VAL A 233 -1.19 -25.00 7.60
N PRO A 234 -2.20 -24.10 7.72
CA PRO A 234 -3.59 -24.50 7.62
C PRO A 234 -3.94 -25.13 6.26
N PHE A 235 -3.42 -24.63 5.14
CA PHE A 235 -3.62 -25.27 3.85
C PHE A 235 -3.13 -26.73 3.83
N LEU A 236 -1.92 -27.00 4.33
CA LEU A 236 -1.40 -28.36 4.47
C LEU A 236 -2.24 -29.21 5.43
N ALA A 237 -2.74 -28.64 6.52
CA ALA A 237 -3.61 -29.33 7.47
C ALA A 237 -4.98 -29.67 6.87
N PHE A 238 -5.55 -28.76 6.07
CA PHE A 238 -6.79 -28.98 5.33
C PHE A 238 -6.70 -30.21 4.41
N LEU A 239 -5.56 -30.41 3.75
CA LEU A 239 -5.30 -31.58 2.92
C LEU A 239 -4.96 -32.84 3.74
N ALA A 240 -4.11 -32.71 4.76
CA ALA A 240 -3.53 -33.84 5.47
C ALA A 240 -4.47 -34.49 6.50
N ILE A 241 -5.31 -33.72 7.21
CA ILE A 241 -6.20 -34.26 8.26
C ILE A 241 -7.19 -35.31 7.72
N PRO A 242 -7.92 -35.11 6.60
CA PRO A 242 -8.85 -36.13 6.09
C PRO A 242 -8.12 -37.38 5.62
N VAL A 243 -6.96 -37.22 4.97
CA VAL A 243 -6.12 -38.35 4.55
C VAL A 243 -5.64 -39.17 5.75
N THR A 244 -5.12 -38.50 6.78
CA THR A 244 -4.65 -39.18 7.99
C THR A 244 -5.79 -39.84 8.77
N ALA A 245 -6.98 -39.25 8.81
CA ALA A 245 -8.17 -39.85 9.39
C ALA A 245 -8.58 -41.13 8.65
N LEU A 246 -8.55 -41.12 7.32
CA LEU A 246 -8.84 -42.29 6.49
C LEU A 246 -7.82 -43.42 6.69
N VAL A 247 -6.52 -43.09 6.68
CA VAL A 247 -5.42 -44.06 6.89
C VAL A 247 -5.47 -44.65 8.29
N ARG A 248 -5.85 -43.86 9.30
CA ARG A 248 -5.88 -44.29 10.70
C ARG A 248 -7.26 -44.77 11.18
N ARG A 249 -8.25 -44.93 10.29
CA ARG A 249 -9.62 -45.33 10.65
C ARG A 249 -9.73 -46.64 11.44
N LYS A 250 -8.76 -47.53 11.30
CA LYS A 250 -8.69 -48.84 11.99
C LYS A 250 -7.91 -48.78 13.31
N ARG A 251 -7.27 -47.66 13.67
CA ARG A 251 -6.51 -47.52 14.91
C ARG A 251 -7.42 -47.04 16.06
N PRO A 252 -7.13 -47.43 17.31
CA PRO A 252 -7.85 -46.91 18.47
C PRO A 252 -7.81 -45.39 18.51
N SER A 253 -8.97 -44.76 18.68
CA SER A 253 -9.07 -43.30 18.75
C SER A 253 -8.70 -42.82 20.15
N PRO A 254 -7.93 -41.72 20.30
CA PRO A 254 -7.59 -41.11 21.59
C PRO A 254 -8.79 -40.47 22.34
N GLY A 255 -10.03 -40.70 21.89
CA GLY A 255 -11.26 -40.25 22.52
C GLY A 255 -12.08 -39.26 21.68
N PRO A 256 -13.37 -39.04 22.02
CA PRO A 256 -14.27 -38.19 21.24
C PRO A 256 -13.82 -36.72 21.21
N TRP A 257 -13.30 -36.19 22.32
CA TRP A 257 -12.81 -34.81 22.42
C TRP A 257 -11.58 -34.54 21.55
N SER A 258 -10.66 -35.50 21.47
CA SER A 258 -9.50 -35.39 20.58
C SER A 258 -9.95 -35.39 19.11
N ARG A 259 -10.92 -36.23 18.75
CA ARG A 259 -11.47 -36.26 17.39
C ARG A 259 -12.17 -34.94 17.05
N ALA A 260 -12.99 -34.41 17.96
CA ALA A 260 -13.65 -33.12 17.78
C ALA A 260 -12.62 -31.98 17.60
N ALA A 261 -11.55 -31.96 18.40
CA ALA A 261 -10.49 -30.96 18.29
C ALA A 261 -9.77 -31.01 16.92
N TRP A 262 -9.48 -32.19 16.39
CA TRP A 262 -8.88 -32.36 15.05
C TRP A 262 -9.82 -31.94 13.92
N TRP A 263 -11.12 -32.20 14.04
CA TRP A 263 -12.10 -31.71 13.06
C TRP A 263 -12.32 -30.20 13.15
N ALA A 264 -12.26 -29.62 14.36
CA ALA A 264 -12.26 -28.17 14.53
C ALA A 264 -11.03 -27.53 13.88
N ALA A 265 -9.84 -28.14 14.04
CA ALA A 265 -8.61 -27.70 13.36
C ALA A 265 -8.71 -27.81 11.84
N TRP A 266 -9.31 -28.89 11.32
CA TRP A 266 -9.57 -29.03 9.89
C TRP A 266 -10.55 -27.99 9.36
N LEU A 267 -11.64 -27.74 10.08
CA LEU A 267 -12.63 -26.73 9.71
C LEU A 267 -11.99 -25.34 9.71
N ALA A 268 -11.28 -24.94 10.78
CA ALA A 268 -10.55 -23.68 10.83
C ALA A 268 -9.56 -23.54 9.66
N SER A 269 -8.87 -24.64 9.33
CA SER A 269 -7.95 -24.68 8.19
C SER A 269 -8.64 -24.55 6.83
N ALA A 270 -9.83 -25.13 6.68
CA ALA A 270 -10.65 -24.99 5.50
C ALA A 270 -11.15 -23.54 5.33
N LEU A 271 -11.51 -22.85 6.44
CA LEU A 271 -11.92 -21.45 6.40
C LEU A 271 -10.78 -20.53 5.95
N VAL A 272 -9.57 -20.70 6.49
CA VAL A 272 -8.38 -19.95 6.04
C VAL A 272 -8.07 -20.23 4.57
N THR A 273 -8.15 -21.49 4.15
CA THR A 273 -7.92 -21.88 2.75
C THR A 273 -8.94 -21.24 1.81
N ALA A 274 -10.23 -21.27 2.19
CA ALA A 274 -11.30 -20.65 1.42
C ALA A 274 -11.14 -19.12 1.36
N PHE A 275 -10.72 -18.49 2.46
CA PHE A 275 -10.41 -17.06 2.47
C PHE A 275 -9.26 -16.74 1.53
N ALA A 276 -8.13 -17.45 1.63
CA ALA A 276 -6.97 -17.22 0.78
C ALA A 276 -7.30 -17.39 -0.71
N ALA A 277 -8.06 -18.43 -1.06
CA ALA A 277 -8.51 -18.66 -2.43
C ALA A 277 -9.47 -17.57 -2.93
N GLY A 278 -10.45 -17.17 -2.11
CA GLY A 278 -11.39 -16.12 -2.46
C GLY A 278 -10.73 -14.75 -2.58
N PHE A 279 -9.83 -14.42 -1.65
CA PHE A 279 -9.05 -13.18 -1.69
C PHE A 279 -8.13 -13.15 -2.92
N ALA A 280 -7.45 -14.25 -3.25
CA ALA A 280 -6.64 -14.35 -4.47
C ALA A 280 -7.49 -14.20 -5.75
N ALA A 281 -8.70 -14.74 -5.77
CA ALA A 281 -9.60 -14.59 -6.91
C ALA A 281 -10.05 -13.14 -7.13
N VAL A 282 -10.30 -12.38 -6.06
CA VAL A 282 -10.66 -10.95 -6.16
C VAL A 282 -9.43 -10.08 -6.46
N SER A 283 -8.26 -10.44 -5.91
CA SER A 283 -7.01 -9.66 -6.06
C SER A 283 -6.31 -9.87 -7.40
N GLY A 284 -6.74 -10.84 -8.21
CA GLY A 284 -6.19 -11.08 -9.55
C GLY A 284 -6.45 -9.93 -10.54
N ASP A 285 -7.42 -9.07 -10.24
CA ASP A 285 -7.70 -7.82 -10.94
C ASP A 285 -7.73 -6.69 -9.90
N GLY A 286 -6.69 -5.85 -9.89
CA GLY A 286 -6.55 -4.76 -8.93
C GLY A 286 -7.69 -3.73 -9.02
N ASN A 287 -8.28 -3.57 -10.20
CA ASN A 287 -9.40 -2.68 -10.44
C ASN A 287 -10.67 -3.23 -9.81
N ALA A 288 -10.96 -4.50 -10.07
CA ALA A 288 -12.09 -5.20 -9.47
C ALA A 288 -11.96 -5.28 -7.95
N LEU A 289 -10.74 -5.45 -7.42
CA LEU A 289 -10.48 -5.40 -5.98
C LEU A 289 -10.77 -4.01 -5.40
N ASN A 290 -10.25 -2.95 -6.03
CA ASN A 290 -10.49 -1.57 -5.59
C ASN A 290 -11.98 -1.24 -5.60
N GLU A 291 -12.66 -1.53 -6.71
CA GLU A 291 -14.11 -1.38 -6.86
C GLU A 291 -14.88 -2.19 -5.81
N ALA A 292 -14.50 -3.45 -5.58
CA ALA A 292 -15.14 -4.31 -4.60
C ALA A 292 -14.99 -3.79 -3.16
N VAL A 293 -13.85 -3.21 -2.82
CA VAL A 293 -13.61 -2.57 -1.51
C VAL A 293 -14.40 -1.26 -1.40
N MET A 294 -14.34 -0.38 -2.41
CA MET A 294 -14.99 0.92 -2.41
C MET A 294 -16.52 0.84 -2.41
N LEU A 295 -17.08 -0.09 -3.18
CA LEU A 295 -18.53 -0.29 -3.30
C LEU A 295 -19.10 -1.27 -2.27
N GLY A 296 -18.24 -1.90 -1.45
CA GLY A 296 -18.69 -2.89 -0.46
C GLY A 296 -19.32 -4.12 -1.11
N ALA A 297 -18.67 -4.70 -2.11
CA ALA A 297 -19.19 -5.86 -2.83
C ALA A 297 -19.47 -7.04 -1.88
N GLY A 298 -20.51 -7.82 -2.19
CA GLY A 298 -20.92 -8.97 -1.38
C GLY A 298 -19.82 -10.02 -1.22
N SER A 299 -18.90 -10.14 -2.19
CA SER A 299 -17.71 -10.99 -2.09
C SER A 299 -16.78 -10.55 -0.96
N MET A 300 -16.52 -9.25 -0.81
CA MET A 300 -15.71 -8.71 0.27
C MET A 300 -16.39 -8.91 1.63
N VAL A 301 -17.71 -8.70 1.70
CA VAL A 301 -18.48 -8.99 2.93
C VAL A 301 -18.40 -10.48 3.30
N ALA A 302 -18.51 -11.38 2.32
CA ALA A 302 -18.37 -12.81 2.57
C ALA A 302 -16.97 -13.19 3.09
N LEU A 303 -15.92 -12.58 2.53
CA LEU A 303 -14.54 -12.77 2.98
C LEU A 303 -14.34 -12.27 4.42
N THR A 304 -14.90 -11.13 4.79
CA THR A 304 -14.76 -10.63 6.18
C THR A 304 -15.53 -11.47 7.19
N VAL A 305 -16.72 -11.95 6.82
CA VAL A 305 -17.48 -12.93 7.64
C VAL A 305 -16.67 -14.22 7.82
N LEU A 306 -16.02 -14.69 6.75
CA LEU A 306 -15.19 -15.89 6.81
C LEU A 306 -14.02 -15.74 7.79
N VAL A 307 -13.35 -14.59 7.79
CA VAL A 307 -12.32 -14.26 8.78
C VAL A 307 -12.91 -14.22 10.19
N THR A 308 -14.07 -13.57 10.38
CA THR A 308 -14.74 -13.52 11.70
C THR A 308 -15.03 -14.92 12.25
N VAL A 309 -15.56 -15.83 11.43
CA VAL A 309 -15.78 -17.23 11.83
C VAL A 309 -14.44 -17.92 12.15
N THR A 310 -13.39 -17.61 11.37
CA THR A 310 -12.04 -18.12 11.61
C THR A 310 -11.49 -17.67 12.97
N VAL A 311 -11.76 -16.45 13.43
CA VAL A 311 -11.37 -15.98 14.78
C VAL A 311 -11.90 -16.91 15.87
N PHE A 312 -13.19 -17.22 15.83
CA PHE A 312 -13.82 -18.11 16.80
C PHE A 312 -13.32 -19.56 16.66
N ALA A 313 -13.12 -20.03 15.43
CA ALA A 313 -12.57 -21.35 15.18
C ALA A 313 -11.13 -21.48 15.73
N THR A 314 -10.31 -20.44 15.58
CA THR A 314 -8.95 -20.36 16.14
C THR A 314 -8.97 -20.46 17.66
N ALA A 315 -9.89 -19.79 18.35
CA ALA A 315 -10.04 -19.93 19.81
C ALA A 315 -10.35 -21.37 20.23
N ALA A 316 -11.24 -22.06 19.51
CA ALA A 316 -11.54 -23.47 19.76
C ALA A 316 -10.32 -24.38 19.53
N VAL A 317 -9.52 -24.10 18.49
CA VAL A 317 -8.28 -24.83 18.21
C VAL A 317 -7.22 -24.57 19.28
N LEU A 318 -7.06 -23.34 19.76
CA LEU A 318 -6.13 -23.02 20.86
C LEU A 318 -6.50 -23.77 22.15
N ALA A 319 -7.79 -23.82 22.49
CA ALA A 319 -8.30 -24.62 23.61
C ALA A 319 -8.04 -26.13 23.39
N GLY A 320 -8.22 -26.61 22.16
CA GLY A 320 -7.88 -27.97 21.75
C GLY A 320 -6.40 -28.30 21.94
N ALA A 321 -5.50 -27.35 21.67
CA ALA A 321 -4.05 -27.53 21.81
C ALA A 321 -3.67 -27.66 23.30
N ALA A 322 -4.20 -26.78 24.15
CA ALA A 322 -4.04 -26.88 25.60
C ALA A 322 -4.59 -28.21 26.14
N GLY A 323 -5.79 -28.61 25.70
CA GLY A 323 -6.42 -29.88 26.05
C GLY A 323 -5.59 -31.09 25.61
N ALA A 324 -4.98 -31.04 24.42
CA ALA A 324 -4.14 -32.11 23.88
C ALA A 324 -2.90 -32.35 24.74
N TRP A 325 -2.27 -31.29 25.24
CA TRP A 325 -1.13 -31.41 26.16
C TRP A 325 -1.55 -31.86 27.55
N TRP A 326 -2.60 -31.28 28.11
CA TRP A 326 -3.06 -31.60 29.46
C TRP A 326 -3.55 -33.05 29.58
N ARG A 327 -4.38 -33.49 28.64
CA ARG A 327 -4.95 -34.84 28.61
C ARG A 327 -4.11 -35.85 27.82
N ARG A 328 -2.92 -35.45 27.36
CA ARG A 328 -1.96 -36.28 26.61
C ARG A 328 -2.58 -37.01 25.41
N TRP A 329 -3.32 -36.27 24.58
CA TRP A 329 -3.97 -36.84 23.39
C TRP A 329 -2.96 -37.32 22.35
N GLY A 330 -2.93 -38.63 22.09
CA GLY A 330 -2.11 -39.22 21.04
C GLY A 330 -0.59 -39.07 21.25
N SER A 331 0.16 -39.15 20.15
CA SER A 331 1.63 -39.08 20.19
C SER A 331 2.14 -37.65 20.41
N VAL A 332 3.40 -37.50 20.85
CA VAL A 332 4.07 -36.20 20.97
C VAL A 332 4.08 -35.47 19.62
N ALA A 333 4.41 -36.17 18.52
CA ALA A 333 4.39 -35.60 17.18
C ALA A 333 2.99 -35.09 16.77
N GLY A 334 1.91 -35.78 17.15
CA GLY A 334 0.55 -35.30 16.89
C GLY A 334 0.21 -34.03 17.68
N ARG A 335 0.66 -33.94 18.94
CA ARG A 335 0.48 -32.74 19.78
C ARG A 335 1.28 -31.54 19.25
N LEU A 336 2.51 -31.77 18.79
CA LEU A 336 3.33 -30.75 18.14
C LEU A 336 2.69 -30.25 16.84
N GLY A 337 2.23 -31.17 15.97
CA GLY A 337 1.54 -30.79 14.73
C GLY A 337 0.25 -30.01 14.98
N TYR A 338 -0.53 -30.41 15.98
CA TYR A 338 -1.73 -29.67 16.38
C TYR A 338 -1.40 -28.26 16.92
N SER A 339 -0.34 -28.16 17.74
CA SER A 339 0.11 -26.87 18.29
C SER A 339 0.62 -25.95 17.18
N LEU A 340 1.30 -26.50 16.17
CA LEU A 340 1.76 -25.75 15.00
C LEU A 340 0.57 -25.16 14.23
N ILE A 341 -0.48 -25.96 13.97
CA ILE A 341 -1.71 -25.45 13.35
C ILE A 341 -2.33 -24.32 14.19
N ALA A 342 -2.42 -24.51 15.50
CA ALA A 342 -3.00 -23.51 16.40
C ALA A 342 -2.22 -22.18 16.38
N VAL A 343 -0.89 -22.23 16.41
CA VAL A 343 -0.02 -21.05 16.34
C VAL A 343 -0.11 -20.36 14.96
N SER A 344 -0.14 -21.13 13.87
CA SER A 344 -0.32 -20.59 12.52
C SER A 344 -1.68 -19.91 12.33
N LEU A 345 -2.76 -20.51 12.85
CA LEU A 345 -4.09 -19.89 12.84
C LEU A 345 -4.12 -18.59 13.66
N LEU A 346 -3.43 -18.56 14.80
CA LEU A 346 -3.28 -17.33 15.59
C LEU A 346 -2.50 -16.26 14.82
N ALA A 347 -1.41 -16.63 14.13
CA ALA A 347 -0.65 -15.70 13.29
C ALA A 347 -1.52 -15.11 12.18
N PHE A 348 -2.29 -15.95 11.47
CA PHE A 348 -3.23 -15.50 10.44
C PHE A 348 -4.27 -14.53 11.02
N VAL A 349 -4.94 -14.89 12.12
CA VAL A 349 -5.97 -14.06 12.74
C VAL A 349 -5.39 -12.73 13.21
N THR A 350 -4.20 -12.73 13.82
CA THR A 350 -3.54 -11.49 14.26
C THR A 350 -3.32 -10.54 13.08
N VAL A 351 -2.76 -11.03 11.96
CA VAL A 351 -2.57 -10.20 10.77
C VAL A 351 -3.93 -9.74 10.22
N ALA A 352 -4.89 -10.65 10.07
CA ALA A 352 -6.20 -10.33 9.53
C ALA A 352 -6.93 -9.23 10.34
N LEU A 353 -6.84 -9.28 11.67
CA LEU A 353 -7.41 -8.26 12.56
C LEU A 353 -6.66 -6.92 12.47
N THR A 354 -5.32 -6.94 12.41
CA THR A 354 -4.51 -5.72 12.24
C THR A 354 -4.87 -4.95 10.96
N TYR A 355 -5.35 -5.65 9.93
CA TYR A 355 -5.75 -5.06 8.65
C TYR A 355 -7.27 -5.00 8.45
N HIS A 356 -8.06 -5.09 9.54
CA HIS A 356 -9.52 -4.97 9.54
C HIS A 356 -10.23 -5.93 8.58
N LEU A 357 -9.65 -7.10 8.31
CA LEU A 357 -10.20 -8.12 7.42
C LEU A 357 -11.33 -8.94 8.07
N ALA A 358 -11.79 -8.57 9.26
CA ALA A 358 -12.90 -9.20 9.97
C ALA A 358 -14.08 -8.22 10.08
N SER A 359 -15.30 -8.75 10.06
CA SER A 359 -16.51 -7.96 10.28
C SER A 359 -16.69 -7.58 11.76
N ALA A 360 -17.62 -6.66 12.05
CA ALA A 360 -18.05 -6.33 13.41
C ALA A 360 -18.29 -7.61 14.25
N PRO A 361 -17.85 -7.67 15.52
CA PRO A 361 -17.37 -6.56 16.36
C PRO A 361 -15.88 -6.19 16.16
N PHE A 362 -15.21 -6.78 15.18
CA PHE A 362 -13.77 -6.60 14.95
C PHE A 362 -13.42 -5.60 13.82
N ALA A 363 -14.45 -5.03 13.18
CA ALA A 363 -14.32 -4.04 12.10
C ALA A 363 -13.92 -2.67 12.64
#